data_AF-A0AAJ0CHM9-F1
#
_entry.id   AF-A0AAJ0CHM9-F1
#
_cell.length_a   1.000
_cell.length_b   1.000
_cell.length_c   1.000
_cell.angle_alpha   90.00
_cell.angle_beta   90.00
_cell.angle_gamma   90.00
#
_symmetry.space_group_name_H-M   'P 1'
#
loop_
_entity.id
_entity.type
_entity.pdbx_description
1 polymer ?
#
loop_
_entity_poly.entity_id
_entity_poly.type
_entity_poly.pdbx_seq_one_letter_code
_entity_poly.pdbx_strand_id
1 'polypeptide(L)'
;MNASALLTSQGWRGKGHSLHKTDDSIGLAKPLLLNRKDNTKGLGTTQHFTSDQWWMNAFDEQLKGLETSKEGKVTQTIKTGKLNAVEKGSLGKYSLYTTFVRGGFLEGTMQGKKDDLSSSSSETDDDAGVETPATSDPEEKPKKNDKKAAKDEQRGLKEQKAHQKAARRKEREEKRAKKKARRRSGDEEQPLAAGESKEERRARKNERRRLKEQKLKDKAERRRGKEERRAKKEARRQQRKAEVNC
;
A
#
# COMPACT_ATOMS: atom_id res chain seq x y z
N MET A 1 25.02 -37.16 -37.03
CA MET A 1 24.07 -38.29 -37.15
C MET A 1 22.73 -37.76 -37.66
N ASN A 2 22.15 -38.38 -38.70
CA ASN A 2 20.85 -37.99 -39.23
C ASN A 2 19.74 -38.75 -38.50
N ALA A 3 19.24 -38.18 -37.40
CA ALA A 3 18.24 -38.82 -36.55
C ALA A 3 16.91 -39.09 -37.28
N SER A 4 16.52 -38.21 -38.21
CA SER A 4 15.31 -38.39 -39.03
C SER A 4 15.37 -39.66 -39.88
N ALA A 5 16.49 -39.91 -40.55
CA ALA A 5 16.67 -41.08 -41.40
C ALA A 5 16.60 -42.40 -40.60
N LEU A 6 17.21 -42.43 -39.41
CA LEU A 6 17.12 -43.58 -38.51
C LEU A 6 15.69 -43.82 -38.02
N LEU A 7 14.99 -42.77 -37.60
CA LEU A 7 13.61 -42.91 -37.14
C LEU A 7 12.68 -43.36 -38.27
N THR A 8 12.85 -42.82 -39.47
CA THR A 8 12.09 -43.26 -40.65
C THR A 8 12.39 -44.72 -41.00
N SER A 9 13.66 -45.16 -40.90
CA SER A 9 14.02 -46.58 -41.08
C SER A 9 13.39 -47.50 -40.03
N GLN A 10 13.06 -46.97 -38.85
CA GLN A 10 12.37 -47.67 -37.76
C GLN A 10 10.82 -47.59 -37.87
N GLY A 11 10.31 -47.07 -38.97
CA GLY A 11 8.87 -46.97 -39.24
C GLY A 11 8.20 -45.71 -38.71
N TRP A 12 8.97 -44.69 -38.31
CA TRP A 12 8.38 -43.38 -38.00
C TRP A 12 7.88 -42.69 -39.27
N ARG A 13 6.62 -42.23 -39.23
CA ARG A 13 5.90 -41.63 -40.38
C ARG A 13 6.43 -40.25 -40.80
N GLY A 14 7.35 -39.68 -40.03
CA GLY A 14 8.05 -38.43 -40.36
C GLY A 14 7.47 -37.19 -39.66
N LYS A 15 7.95 -36.02 -40.09
CA LYS A 15 7.64 -34.75 -39.42
C LYS A 15 6.13 -34.47 -39.42
N GLY A 16 5.60 -34.06 -38.27
CA GLY A 16 4.18 -33.77 -38.09
C GLY A 16 3.36 -34.93 -37.53
N HIS A 17 3.96 -36.13 -37.45
CA HIS A 17 3.39 -37.29 -36.79
C HIS A 17 4.05 -37.48 -35.42
N SER A 18 3.30 -38.04 -34.48
CA SER A 18 3.89 -38.41 -33.19
C SER A 18 4.86 -39.59 -33.37
N LEU A 19 5.64 -39.92 -32.34
CA LEU A 19 6.50 -41.12 -32.37
C LEU A 19 5.69 -42.41 -32.19
N HIS A 20 4.38 -42.31 -31.98
CA HIS A 20 3.51 -43.46 -31.83
C HIS A 20 3.30 -44.17 -33.18
N LYS A 21 3.12 -45.49 -33.14
CA LYS A 21 3.12 -46.35 -34.33
C LYS A 21 1.88 -46.15 -35.22
N THR A 22 0.73 -45.90 -34.60
CA THR A 22 -0.58 -45.89 -35.29
C THR A 22 -1.29 -44.55 -35.16
N ASP A 23 -1.41 -44.06 -33.92
CA ASP A 23 -2.24 -42.90 -33.61
C ASP A 23 -1.43 -41.65 -33.23
N ASP A 24 -1.73 -40.54 -33.90
CA ASP A 24 -1.11 -39.23 -33.63
C ASP A 24 -1.72 -38.49 -32.45
N SER A 25 -2.83 -39.00 -31.89
CA SER A 25 -3.53 -38.40 -30.75
C SER A 25 -2.87 -38.68 -29.40
N ILE A 26 -2.05 -39.73 -29.32
CA ILE A 26 -1.43 -40.20 -28.07
C ILE A 26 -0.14 -39.43 -27.78
N GLY A 27 0.61 -39.04 -28.81
CA GLY A 27 1.92 -38.43 -28.69
C GLY A 27 2.01 -36.99 -29.20
N LEU A 28 3.09 -36.31 -28.83
CA LEU A 28 3.37 -34.96 -29.29
C LEU A 28 3.98 -34.98 -30.69
N ALA A 29 3.29 -34.36 -31.66
CA ALA A 29 3.82 -34.16 -33.01
C ALA A 29 4.82 -32.98 -33.08
N LYS A 30 4.71 -32.01 -32.16
CA LYS A 30 5.57 -30.83 -32.07
C LYS A 30 6.34 -30.83 -30.75
N PRO A 31 7.62 -30.43 -30.73
CA PRO A 31 8.36 -30.29 -29.49
C PRO A 31 7.71 -29.25 -28.59
N LEU A 32 7.79 -29.45 -27.28
CA LEU A 32 7.29 -28.49 -26.31
C LEU A 32 8.18 -27.26 -26.29
N LEU A 33 7.56 -26.09 -26.46
CA LEU A 33 8.26 -24.83 -26.26
C LEU A 33 8.35 -24.56 -24.75
N LEU A 34 9.53 -24.83 -24.19
CA LEU A 34 9.82 -24.56 -22.79
C LEU A 34 10.32 -23.13 -22.64
N ASN A 35 9.64 -22.35 -21.81
CA ASN A 35 10.15 -21.04 -21.41
C ASN A 35 11.30 -21.25 -20.41
N ARG A 36 12.52 -20.89 -20.81
CA ARG A 36 13.69 -20.94 -19.94
C ARG A 36 13.85 -19.63 -19.21
N LYS A 37 14.14 -19.73 -17.92
CA LYS A 37 14.38 -18.59 -17.06
C LYS A 37 15.88 -18.41 -16.89
N ASP A 38 16.45 -17.54 -17.73
CA ASP A 38 17.89 -17.23 -17.68
C ASP A 38 18.21 -16.10 -16.68
N ASN A 39 17.20 -15.56 -16.00
CA ASN A 39 17.35 -14.47 -15.04
C ASN A 39 17.36 -14.95 -13.57
N THR A 40 17.99 -14.14 -12.71
CA THR A 40 18.06 -14.35 -11.25
C THR A 40 16.81 -13.88 -10.50
N LYS A 41 15.80 -13.36 -11.21
CA LYS A 41 14.57 -12.82 -10.60
C LYS A 41 13.70 -13.92 -9.99
N GLY A 42 12.72 -13.59 -9.16
CA GLY A 42 11.77 -14.59 -8.66
C GLY A 42 10.86 -15.17 -9.75
N LEU A 43 10.35 -16.39 -9.55
CA LEU A 43 9.28 -16.95 -10.40
C LEU A 43 8.03 -16.06 -10.30
N GLY A 44 7.33 -15.88 -11.44
CA GLY A 44 6.13 -15.03 -11.51
C GLY A 44 6.40 -13.53 -11.72
N THR A 45 7.66 -13.12 -11.88
CA THR A 45 7.99 -11.75 -12.32
C THR A 45 8.00 -11.68 -13.84
N THR A 46 6.90 -11.19 -14.42
CA THR A 46 6.83 -10.87 -15.84
C THR A 46 7.65 -9.62 -16.13
N GLN A 47 8.40 -9.62 -17.23
CA GLN A 47 9.11 -8.44 -17.71
C GLN A 47 8.08 -7.41 -18.20
N HIS A 48 7.55 -6.61 -17.29
CA HIS A 48 6.70 -5.48 -17.64
C HIS A 48 7.58 -4.36 -18.17
N PHE A 49 7.76 -4.29 -19.49
CA PHE A 49 8.43 -3.16 -20.14
C PHE A 49 7.67 -1.83 -19.96
N THR A 50 6.39 -1.90 -19.56
CA THR A 50 5.48 -0.75 -19.47
C THR A 50 5.37 -0.13 -18.07
N SER A 51 5.93 -0.75 -17.02
CA SER A 51 5.85 -0.18 -15.66
C SER A 51 6.64 1.12 -15.52
N ASP A 52 7.69 1.29 -16.32
CA ASP A 52 8.54 2.49 -16.30
C ASP A 52 8.07 3.58 -17.27
N GLN A 53 6.94 3.41 -17.96
CA GLN A 53 6.44 4.39 -18.93
C GLN A 53 5.54 5.47 -18.31
N TRP A 54 5.35 5.45 -16.98
CA TRP A 54 4.47 6.42 -16.32
C TRP A 54 5.02 7.85 -16.42
N TRP A 55 6.35 8.04 -16.41
CA TRP A 55 6.98 9.34 -16.58
C TRP A 55 6.95 9.80 -18.05
N MET A 56 7.19 8.89 -19.02
CA MET A 56 7.06 9.19 -20.46
C MET A 56 5.65 9.67 -20.82
N ASN A 57 4.63 8.99 -20.30
CA ASN A 57 3.23 9.37 -20.52
C ASN A 57 2.88 10.67 -19.79
N ALA A 58 3.46 10.93 -18.61
CA ALA A 58 3.26 12.18 -17.88
C ALA A 58 3.95 13.36 -18.57
N PHE A 59 5.09 13.13 -19.21
CA PHE A 59 5.85 14.11 -19.98
C PHE A 59 5.13 14.44 -21.30
N ASP A 60 4.67 13.42 -22.05
CA ASP A 60 3.87 13.60 -23.27
C ASP A 60 2.54 14.35 -22.99
N GLU A 61 1.91 14.09 -21.85
CA GLU A 61 0.73 14.84 -21.38
C GLU A 61 1.03 16.34 -21.16
N GLN A 62 2.23 16.69 -20.71
CA GLN A 62 2.65 18.08 -20.59
C GLN A 62 2.96 18.73 -21.93
N LEU A 63 3.58 18.00 -22.87
CA LEU A 63 3.89 18.50 -24.21
C LEU A 63 2.63 18.82 -25.01
N LYS A 64 1.60 17.98 -24.90
CA LYS A 64 0.27 18.22 -25.53
C LYS A 64 -0.42 19.48 -25.03
N GLY A 65 -0.03 19.99 -23.87
CA GLY A 65 -0.53 21.23 -23.28
C GLY A 65 0.25 22.48 -23.66
N LEU A 66 1.25 22.37 -24.54
CA LEU A 66 2.03 23.50 -25.06
C LEU A 66 1.38 24.00 -26.35
N GLU A 67 0.58 25.06 -26.25
CA GLU A 67 0.07 25.75 -27.42
C GLU A 67 1.09 26.80 -27.87
N THR A 68 1.73 26.57 -29.02
CA THR A 68 2.68 27.49 -29.67
C THR A 68 2.00 28.41 -30.69
N SER A 69 0.70 28.68 -30.52
CA SER A 69 -0.15 29.38 -31.49
C SER A 69 0.19 30.88 -31.64
N LYS A 70 1.03 31.43 -30.76
CA LYS A 70 1.49 32.83 -30.84
C LYS A 70 3.02 32.86 -30.92
N GLU A 71 3.52 33.43 -32.02
CA GLU A 71 4.94 33.64 -32.25
C GLU A 71 5.60 34.28 -31.02
N GLY A 72 6.53 33.55 -30.41
CA GLY A 72 7.35 34.04 -29.29
C GLY A 72 6.79 33.87 -27.87
N LYS A 73 5.56 33.35 -27.66
CA LYS A 73 5.04 33.13 -26.29
C LYS A 73 4.42 31.75 -26.09
N VAL A 74 5.19 30.88 -25.44
CA VAL A 74 4.76 29.53 -25.03
C VAL A 74 3.87 29.64 -23.80
N THR A 75 2.57 29.38 -23.94
CA THR A 75 1.65 29.28 -22.80
C THR A 75 1.34 27.83 -22.48
N GLN A 76 1.70 27.39 -21.28
CA GLN A 76 1.38 26.06 -20.79
C GLN A 76 -0.06 26.03 -20.25
N THR A 77 -0.96 25.42 -21.01
CA THR A 77 -2.40 25.37 -20.69
C THR A 77 -2.69 24.34 -19.60
N ILE A 78 -1.89 23.28 -19.48
CA ILE A 78 -2.10 22.17 -18.54
C ILE A 78 -1.27 22.36 -17.26
N LYS A 79 -1.87 23.02 -16.26
CA LYS A 79 -1.30 23.18 -14.89
C LYS A 79 -1.67 22.03 -13.94
N THR A 80 -2.44 21.04 -14.38
CA THR A 80 -3.00 19.94 -13.57
C THR A 80 -2.55 18.53 -14.00
N GLY A 81 -1.39 18.40 -14.66
CA GLY A 81 -0.85 17.11 -15.10
C GLY A 81 -0.21 16.28 -13.98
N LYS A 82 0.01 14.98 -14.24
CA LYS A 82 0.63 14.03 -13.28
C LYS A 82 1.98 14.50 -12.73
N LEU A 83 2.74 15.25 -13.53
CA LEU A 83 4.06 15.77 -13.15
C LEU A 83 3.96 16.99 -12.22
N ASN A 84 2.92 17.83 -12.35
CA ASN A 84 2.69 18.95 -11.42
C ASN A 84 2.20 18.47 -10.04
N ALA A 85 1.66 17.25 -9.96
CA ALA A 85 1.34 16.61 -8.67
C ALA A 85 2.61 16.18 -7.91
N VAL A 86 3.71 15.92 -8.61
CA VAL A 86 5.03 15.64 -8.01
C VAL A 86 5.58 16.90 -7.35
N GLU A 87 5.54 18.02 -8.05
CA GLU A 87 6.01 19.32 -7.57
C GLU A 87 5.21 19.84 -6.36
N LYS A 88 3.89 19.60 -6.35
CA LYS A 88 3.00 19.93 -5.22
C LYS A 88 3.12 18.98 -4.01
N GLY A 89 4.15 18.14 -3.95
CA GLY A 89 4.41 17.30 -2.79
C GLY A 89 3.48 16.10 -2.62
N SER A 90 2.71 15.70 -3.64
CA SER A 90 1.85 14.50 -3.57
C SER A 90 2.66 13.20 -3.43
N LEU A 91 3.95 13.24 -3.77
CA LEU A 91 4.93 12.18 -3.52
C LEU A 91 5.43 12.12 -2.07
N GLY A 92 4.89 12.92 -1.13
CA GLY A 92 5.30 12.92 0.28
C GLY A 92 5.22 11.58 1.01
N LYS A 93 4.54 10.56 0.45
CA LYS A 93 4.57 9.18 0.96
C LYS A 93 5.78 8.35 0.52
N TYR A 94 6.49 8.77 -0.52
CA TYR A 94 7.63 8.08 -1.11
C TYR A 94 8.86 8.98 -1.27
N SER A 95 8.81 10.22 -0.79
CA SER A 95 9.97 11.10 -0.76
C SER A 95 10.97 10.57 0.27
N LEU A 96 12.11 10.09 -0.24
CA LEU A 96 13.17 9.42 0.51
C LEU A 96 13.67 10.23 1.71
N TYR A 97 13.50 11.55 1.70
CA TYR A 97 13.99 12.45 2.74
C TYR A 97 12.99 12.73 3.88
N THR A 98 11.78 12.18 3.83
CA THR A 98 10.74 12.40 4.86
C THR A 98 10.90 11.55 6.11
N THR A 99 11.72 10.50 6.06
CA THR A 99 11.94 9.56 7.18
C THR A 99 13.23 9.81 7.94
N PHE A 100 14.10 10.70 7.44
CA PHE A 100 15.34 11.04 8.12
C PHE A 100 15.11 12.24 9.04
N VAL A 101 15.25 12.02 10.34
CA VAL A 101 15.35 13.09 11.33
C VAL A 101 16.82 13.48 11.41
N ARG A 102 17.14 14.77 11.34
CA ARG A 102 18.50 15.26 11.56
C ARG A 102 18.87 14.96 13.01
N GLY A 103 19.74 13.97 13.22
CA GLY A 103 20.28 13.67 14.55
C GLY A 103 21.16 14.83 15.02
N GLY A 104 20.99 15.26 16.27
CA GLY A 104 21.92 16.19 16.91
C GLY A 104 23.29 15.54 17.10
N PHE A 105 24.33 16.36 17.27
CA PHE A 105 25.66 15.87 17.63
C PHE A 105 25.66 15.42 19.10
N LEU A 106 26.27 14.27 19.38
CA LEU A 106 26.46 13.77 20.74
C LEU A 106 27.70 14.45 21.33
N GLU A 107 27.49 15.42 22.23
CA GLU A 107 28.60 15.99 23.00
C GLU A 107 29.20 14.91 23.91
N GLY A 108 30.49 14.64 23.71
CA GLY A 108 31.22 13.60 24.45
C GLY A 108 31.45 14.00 25.91
N THR A 109 31.29 13.05 26.82
CA THR A 109 31.49 13.21 28.28
C THR A 109 32.98 13.27 28.69
N MET A 110 33.88 13.67 27.80
CA MET A 110 35.27 13.92 28.20
C MET A 110 35.38 15.35 28.70
N GLN A 111 35.14 15.55 30.00
CA GLN A 111 35.74 16.69 30.71
C GLN A 111 37.26 16.56 30.59
N GLY A 112 37.87 17.34 29.71
CA GLY A 112 39.30 17.28 29.49
C GLY A 112 39.83 18.46 28.69
N LYS A 113 40.18 19.52 29.43
CA LYS A 113 40.94 20.72 29.03
C LYS A 113 40.25 21.71 28.10
N LYS A 114 39.80 22.80 28.73
CA LYS A 114 39.98 24.15 28.17
C LYS A 114 41.46 24.29 27.83
N ASP A 115 41.77 24.39 26.55
CA ASP A 115 42.98 25.07 26.10
C ASP A 115 42.52 26.21 25.20
N ASP A 116 42.83 27.41 25.67
CA ASP A 116 42.65 28.69 25.02
C ASP A 116 43.27 28.71 23.62
N LEU A 117 42.44 28.92 22.60
CA LEU A 117 42.88 29.60 21.38
C LEU A 117 41.84 30.63 20.98
N SER A 118 41.97 31.78 21.65
CA SER A 118 41.58 33.10 21.18
C SER A 118 42.03 33.34 19.73
N SER A 119 41.10 33.72 18.85
CA SER A 119 41.22 34.87 17.95
C SER A 119 40.09 34.88 16.90
N SER A 120 39.02 35.65 17.16
CA SER A 120 38.67 36.86 16.40
C SER A 120 37.18 37.19 16.51
N SER A 121 36.86 38.10 17.43
CA SER A 121 36.00 39.30 17.25
C SER A 121 34.67 39.19 16.47
N SER A 122 33.54 39.39 17.17
CA SER A 122 32.66 40.60 17.12
C SER A 122 31.25 40.21 17.64
N GLU A 123 30.85 40.67 18.83
CA GLU A 123 29.77 41.66 19.09
C GLU A 123 28.35 41.13 18.74
N THR A 124 27.32 41.11 19.61
CA THR A 124 26.89 41.96 20.74
C THR A 124 25.67 41.29 21.44
N ASP A 125 25.56 41.46 22.77
CA ASP A 125 24.34 41.65 23.62
C ASP A 125 23.22 40.56 23.64
N ASP A 126 22.46 40.24 24.69
CA ASP A 126 22.10 40.75 26.04
C ASP A 126 21.43 39.54 26.77
N ASP A 127 21.78 39.18 28.01
CA ASP A 127 21.15 39.54 29.31
C ASP A 127 20.08 38.57 29.87
N ALA A 128 20.16 38.38 31.21
CA ALA A 128 19.23 37.80 32.18
C ALA A 128 18.78 36.32 31.99
N GLY A 129 19.12 35.33 32.84
CA GLY A 129 19.24 35.37 34.30
C GLY A 129 17.86 35.35 34.94
N VAL A 130 17.43 34.24 35.56
CA VAL A 130 16.60 34.16 36.79
C VAL A 130 16.20 32.71 37.09
N GLU A 131 16.19 32.44 38.38
CA GLU A 131 16.32 31.17 39.06
C GLU A 131 15.06 30.32 39.14
N THR A 132 15.29 29.06 39.52
CA THR A 132 14.30 28.13 40.07
C THR A 132 13.66 28.71 41.33
N PRO A 133 12.43 28.29 41.70
CA PRO A 133 12.40 27.48 42.92
C PRO A 133 11.43 26.30 42.87
N ALA A 134 11.83 25.25 43.58
CA ALA A 134 10.99 24.14 43.98
C ALA A 134 10.02 24.56 45.09
N THR A 135 8.78 24.06 45.04
CA THR A 135 7.90 23.95 46.21
C THR A 135 7.01 22.71 46.09
N SER A 136 6.84 22.05 47.23
CA SER A 136 6.27 20.73 47.47
C SER A 136 4.87 20.79 48.10
N ASP A 137 3.95 19.94 47.58
CA ASP A 137 2.74 19.31 48.18
C ASP A 137 1.59 20.20 48.76
N PRO A 138 0.31 19.74 48.93
CA PRO A 138 -0.19 18.35 49.08
C PRO A 138 -1.53 17.96 48.35
N GLU A 139 -1.85 16.66 48.48
CA GLU A 139 -3.03 15.86 48.08
C GLU A 139 -4.42 16.49 47.76
N GLU A 140 -5.10 15.96 46.72
CA GLU A 140 -6.56 15.70 46.77
C GLU A 140 -6.92 14.31 46.22
N LYS A 141 -7.57 13.50 47.08
CA LYS A 141 -8.03 12.13 46.82
C LYS A 141 -9.35 12.13 46.01
N PRO A 142 -9.47 11.46 44.84
CA PRO A 142 -10.77 11.30 44.19
C PRO A 142 -11.63 10.24 44.89
N LYS A 143 -12.91 10.59 45.10
CA LYS A 143 -13.94 9.80 45.81
C LYS A 143 -14.10 8.38 45.22
N LYS A 144 -14.23 7.38 46.10
CA LYS A 144 -14.26 5.92 45.79
C LYS A 144 -15.38 5.46 44.83
N ASN A 145 -16.41 6.27 44.57
CA ASN A 145 -17.56 5.87 43.75
C ASN A 145 -17.35 6.08 42.23
N ASP A 146 -16.60 7.10 41.80
CA ASP A 146 -16.34 7.35 40.37
C ASP A 146 -15.35 6.34 39.77
N LYS A 147 -14.48 5.76 40.61
CA LYS A 147 -13.49 4.75 40.21
C LYS A 147 -14.12 3.39 39.92
N LYS A 148 -15.32 3.10 40.45
CA LYS A 148 -16.08 1.86 40.17
C LYS A 148 -16.90 1.98 38.90
N ALA A 149 -17.60 3.09 38.67
CA ALA A 149 -18.36 3.34 37.45
C ALA A 149 -17.46 3.37 36.19
N ALA A 150 -16.28 4.01 36.28
CA ALA A 150 -15.32 4.03 35.18
C ALA A 150 -14.70 2.64 34.88
N LYS A 151 -14.66 1.72 35.86
CA LYS A 151 -14.09 0.37 35.72
C LYS A 151 -15.08 -0.59 35.06
N ASP A 152 -16.38 -0.45 35.33
CA ASP A 152 -17.41 -1.29 34.72
C ASP A 152 -17.73 -0.87 33.28
N GLU A 153 -17.71 0.43 32.97
CA GLU A 153 -17.84 0.91 31.58
C GLU A 153 -16.64 0.45 30.70
N GLN A 154 -15.44 0.41 31.28
CA GLN A 154 -14.24 -0.09 30.61
C GLN A 154 -14.27 -1.61 30.39
N ARG A 155 -14.91 -2.39 31.28
CA ARG A 155 -15.13 -3.84 31.13
C ARG A 155 -16.14 -4.14 30.02
N GLY A 156 -17.26 -3.42 29.95
CA GLY A 156 -18.24 -3.56 28.88
C GLY A 156 -17.68 -3.26 27.48
N LEU A 157 -16.85 -2.21 27.36
CA LEU A 157 -16.15 -1.91 26.09
C LEU A 157 -15.12 -2.99 25.71
N LYS A 158 -14.47 -3.62 26.69
CA LYS A 158 -13.50 -4.70 26.47
C LYS A 158 -14.18 -5.98 26.00
N GLU A 159 -15.36 -6.29 26.54
CA GLU A 159 -16.18 -7.44 26.15
C GLU A 159 -16.78 -7.27 24.76
N GLN A 160 -17.33 -6.10 24.43
CA GLN A 160 -17.81 -5.80 23.07
C GLN A 160 -16.69 -5.89 22.02
N LYS A 161 -15.48 -5.40 22.37
CA LYS A 161 -14.30 -5.49 21.50
C LYS A 161 -13.81 -6.93 21.35
N ALA A 162 -13.90 -7.74 22.40
CA ALA A 162 -13.59 -9.17 22.35
C ALA A 162 -14.59 -9.91 21.45
N HIS A 163 -15.89 -9.61 21.56
CA HIS A 163 -16.94 -10.23 20.74
C HIS A 163 -16.80 -9.87 19.25
N GLN A 164 -16.50 -8.60 18.93
CA GLN A 164 -16.17 -8.21 17.55
C GLN A 164 -14.91 -8.89 17.02
N LYS A 165 -13.89 -9.07 17.86
CA LYS A 165 -12.63 -9.74 17.46
C LYS A 165 -12.86 -11.24 17.24
N ALA A 166 -13.70 -11.88 18.04
CA ALA A 166 -14.10 -13.28 17.89
C ALA A 166 -14.93 -13.48 16.61
N ALA A 167 -15.92 -12.62 16.34
CA ALA A 167 -16.71 -12.67 15.11
C ALA A 167 -15.83 -12.51 13.86
N ARG A 168 -14.90 -11.55 13.88
CA ARG A 168 -13.95 -11.33 12.78
C ARG A 168 -12.98 -12.49 12.58
N ARG A 169 -12.65 -13.23 13.64
CA ARG A 169 -11.80 -14.43 13.56
C ARG A 169 -12.56 -15.60 12.93
N LYS A 170 -13.81 -15.83 13.34
CA LYS A 170 -14.71 -16.83 12.73
C LYS A 170 -14.91 -16.57 11.23
N GLU A 171 -15.20 -15.32 10.85
CA GLU A 171 -15.35 -14.93 9.43
C GLU A 171 -14.06 -15.18 8.61
N ARG A 172 -12.89 -14.96 9.22
CA ARG A 172 -11.59 -15.18 8.56
C ARG A 172 -11.27 -16.67 8.42
N GLU A 173 -11.64 -17.48 9.40
CA GLU A 173 -11.49 -18.93 9.37
C GLU A 173 -12.42 -19.56 8.34
N GLU A 174 -13.67 -19.11 8.25
CA GLU A 174 -14.64 -19.54 7.22
C GLU A 174 -14.16 -19.20 5.80
N LYS A 175 -13.63 -17.98 5.58
CA LYS A 175 -13.02 -17.60 4.29
C LYS A 175 -11.80 -18.44 3.94
N ARG A 176 -10.98 -18.80 4.93
CA ARG A 176 -9.82 -19.69 4.74
C ARG A 176 -10.26 -21.11 4.43
N ALA A 177 -11.29 -21.63 5.10
CA ALA A 177 -11.88 -22.93 4.84
C ALA A 177 -12.47 -22.97 3.43
N LYS A 178 -13.26 -21.97 3.03
CA LYS A 178 -13.81 -21.84 1.67
C LYS A 178 -12.71 -21.76 0.61
N LYS A 179 -11.63 -21.02 0.85
CA LYS A 179 -10.48 -20.96 -0.08
C LYS A 179 -9.74 -22.31 -0.17
N LYS A 180 -9.57 -23.02 0.94
CA LYS A 180 -8.96 -24.36 0.95
C LYS A 180 -9.85 -25.40 0.26
N ALA A 181 -11.16 -25.33 0.46
CA ALA A 181 -12.14 -26.19 -0.22
C ALA A 181 -12.09 -25.98 -1.74
N ARG A 182 -12.09 -24.72 -2.22
CA ARG A 182 -11.95 -24.41 -3.66
C ARG A 182 -10.63 -24.90 -4.26
N ARG A 183 -9.53 -24.82 -3.50
CA ARG A 183 -8.23 -25.36 -3.91
C ARG A 183 -8.20 -26.89 -3.97
N ARG A 184 -8.97 -27.56 -3.11
CA ARG A 184 -9.09 -29.04 -3.08
C ARG A 184 -10.06 -29.57 -4.13
N SER A 185 -11.10 -28.81 -4.47
CA SER A 185 -12.07 -29.15 -5.52
C SER A 185 -11.57 -28.86 -6.93
N GLY A 186 -10.29 -28.51 -7.13
CA GLY A 186 -9.74 -28.20 -8.45
C GLY A 186 -10.32 -26.95 -9.13
N ASP A 187 -11.09 -26.13 -8.40
CA ASP A 187 -11.68 -24.87 -8.87
C ASP A 187 -10.67 -23.71 -8.73
N GLU A 188 -9.38 -24.00 -8.98
CA GLU A 188 -8.43 -22.99 -9.47
C GLU A 188 -8.88 -22.70 -10.90
N GLU A 189 -9.06 -21.43 -11.23
CA GLU A 189 -9.59 -20.93 -12.49
C GLU A 189 -8.89 -21.57 -13.72
N GLN A 190 -9.36 -22.74 -14.13
CA GLN A 190 -9.41 -23.11 -15.54
C GLN A 190 -10.20 -21.99 -16.22
N PRO A 191 -9.70 -21.36 -17.29
CA PRO A 191 -10.56 -20.50 -18.08
C PRO A 191 -11.67 -21.40 -18.64
N LEU A 192 -12.87 -21.32 -18.04
CA LEU A 192 -14.13 -21.75 -18.66
C LEU A 192 -14.41 -20.84 -19.87
N ALA A 193 -13.51 -20.89 -20.85
CA ALA A 193 -13.53 -20.11 -22.08
C ALA A 193 -13.92 -20.99 -23.28
N ALA A 194 -14.50 -22.17 -23.03
CA ALA A 194 -14.93 -23.09 -24.07
C ALA A 194 -16.47 -23.25 -24.15
N GLY A 195 -17.27 -22.55 -23.34
CA GLY A 195 -18.74 -22.69 -23.40
C GLY A 195 -19.61 -21.59 -22.80
N GLU A 196 -19.07 -20.62 -22.05
CA GLU A 196 -19.90 -19.52 -21.49
C GLU A 196 -20.33 -18.56 -22.61
N SER A 197 -21.64 -18.28 -22.69
CA SER A 197 -22.17 -17.30 -23.63
C SER A 197 -21.60 -15.91 -23.32
N LYS A 198 -21.39 -15.10 -24.36
CA LYS A 198 -20.87 -13.71 -24.26
C LYS A 198 -21.68 -12.86 -23.27
N GLU A 199 -22.95 -13.19 -23.07
CA GLU A 199 -23.85 -12.52 -22.12
C GLU A 199 -23.58 -12.87 -20.66
N GLU A 200 -23.32 -14.15 -20.34
CA GLU A 200 -22.99 -14.59 -18.98
C GLU A 200 -21.68 -13.97 -18.49
N ARG A 201 -20.68 -13.88 -19.39
CA ARG A 201 -19.41 -13.20 -19.11
C ARG A 201 -19.62 -11.71 -18.80
N ARG A 202 -20.55 -11.05 -19.48
CA ARG A 202 -20.90 -9.63 -19.24
C ARG A 202 -21.65 -9.47 -17.92
N ALA A 203 -22.62 -10.36 -17.63
CA ALA A 203 -23.36 -10.37 -16.38
C ALA A 203 -22.44 -10.54 -15.16
N ARG A 204 -21.54 -11.53 -15.21
CA ARG A 204 -20.54 -11.77 -14.15
C ARG A 204 -19.61 -10.58 -13.92
N LYS A 205 -19.19 -9.90 -15.00
CA LYS A 205 -18.35 -8.69 -14.91
C LYS A 205 -19.11 -7.52 -14.28
N ASN A 206 -20.39 -7.34 -14.62
CA ASN A 206 -21.24 -6.28 -14.08
C ASN A 206 -21.58 -6.52 -12.61
N GLU A 207 -21.90 -7.76 -12.23
CA GLU A 207 -22.13 -8.13 -10.84
C GLU A 207 -20.88 -7.89 -9.98
N ARG A 208 -19.70 -8.27 -10.49
CA ARG A 208 -18.41 -8.00 -9.82
C ARG A 208 -18.14 -6.50 -9.66
N ARG A 209 -18.57 -5.65 -10.61
CA ARG A 209 -18.47 -4.18 -10.50
C ARG A 209 -19.41 -3.65 -9.42
N ARG A 210 -20.68 -4.06 -9.44
CA ARG A 210 -21.69 -3.67 -8.44
C ARG A 210 -21.25 -4.02 -7.01
N LEU A 211 -20.69 -5.21 -6.83
CA LEU A 211 -20.22 -5.68 -5.52
C LEU A 211 -18.97 -4.91 -5.04
N LYS A 212 -18.13 -4.41 -5.95
CA LYS A 212 -17.00 -3.52 -5.61
C LYS A 212 -17.50 -2.12 -5.21
N GLU A 213 -18.48 -1.59 -5.94
CA GLU A 213 -19.06 -0.27 -5.63
C GLU A 213 -19.76 -0.27 -4.27
N GLN A 214 -20.54 -1.31 -3.94
CA GLN A 214 -21.14 -1.46 -2.61
C GLN A 214 -20.06 -1.47 -1.51
N LYS A 215 -19.00 -2.26 -1.68
CA LYS A 215 -17.89 -2.29 -0.71
C LYS A 215 -17.19 -0.94 -0.54
N LEU A 216 -17.11 -0.13 -1.60
CA LEU A 216 -16.54 1.21 -1.52
C LEU A 216 -17.46 2.17 -0.78
N LYS A 217 -18.78 2.09 -1.00
CA LYS A 217 -19.79 2.86 -0.28
C LYS A 217 -19.76 2.53 1.22
N ASP A 218 -19.79 1.25 1.59
CA ASP A 218 -19.71 0.82 3.00
C ASP A 218 -18.40 1.30 3.67
N LYS A 219 -17.29 1.29 2.92
CA LYS A 219 -16.01 1.78 3.42
C LYS A 219 -16.01 3.29 3.61
N ALA A 220 -16.65 4.05 2.72
CA ALA A 220 -16.79 5.50 2.83
C ALA A 220 -17.66 5.87 4.04
N GLU A 221 -18.79 5.20 4.22
CA GLU A 221 -19.68 5.40 5.37
C GLU A 221 -18.95 5.11 6.69
N ARG A 222 -18.20 4.00 6.76
CA ARG A 222 -17.35 3.68 7.91
C ARG A 222 -16.26 4.72 8.19
N ARG A 223 -15.78 5.44 7.18
CA ARG A 223 -14.82 6.55 7.37
C ARG A 223 -15.52 7.77 7.91
N ARG A 224 -16.66 8.15 7.34
CA ARG A 224 -17.48 9.26 7.80
C ARG A 224 -17.89 9.09 9.27
N GLY A 225 -18.40 7.92 9.65
CA GLY A 225 -18.75 7.65 11.05
C GLY A 225 -17.55 7.67 12.00
N LYS A 226 -16.33 7.36 11.52
CA LYS A 226 -15.11 7.53 12.34
C LYS A 226 -14.70 8.98 12.48
N GLU A 227 -14.86 9.78 11.43
CA GLU A 227 -14.58 11.22 11.44
C GLU A 227 -15.56 11.96 12.35
N GLU A 228 -16.86 11.67 12.29
CA GLU A 228 -17.86 12.23 13.21
C GLU A 228 -17.56 11.88 14.67
N ARG A 229 -17.16 10.63 14.96
CA ARG A 229 -16.74 10.23 16.31
C ARG A 229 -15.49 10.96 16.79
N ARG A 230 -14.55 11.27 15.89
CA ARG A 230 -13.36 12.06 16.22
C ARG A 230 -13.73 13.51 16.50
N ALA A 231 -14.53 14.12 15.63
CA ALA A 231 -15.02 15.48 15.80
C ALA A 231 -15.79 15.65 17.12
N LYS A 232 -16.69 14.72 17.47
CA LYS A 232 -17.41 14.75 18.75
C LYS A 232 -16.48 14.64 19.96
N LYS A 233 -15.43 13.82 19.86
CA LYS A 233 -14.44 13.67 20.95
C LYS A 233 -13.57 14.92 21.09
N GLU A 234 -13.26 15.58 19.99
CA GLU A 234 -12.49 16.82 19.94
C GLU A 234 -13.31 18.00 20.49
N ALA A 235 -14.57 18.14 20.07
CA ALA A 235 -15.51 19.12 20.63
C ALA A 235 -15.65 18.98 22.15
N ARG A 236 -15.80 17.74 22.66
CA ARG A 236 -15.85 17.50 24.12
C ARG A 236 -14.54 17.86 24.83
N ARG A 237 -13.39 17.71 24.16
CA ARG A 237 -12.09 18.15 24.72
C ARG A 237 -11.98 19.67 24.74
N GLN A 238 -12.47 20.36 23.72
CA GLN A 238 -12.48 21.83 23.68
C GLN A 238 -13.42 22.42 24.72
N GLN A 239 -14.62 21.85 24.89
CA GLN A 239 -15.55 22.25 25.96
C GLN A 239 -14.92 22.10 27.35
N ARG A 240 -14.31 20.94 27.64
CA ARG A 240 -13.59 20.71 28.90
C ARG A 240 -12.39 21.64 29.12
N LYS A 241 -11.72 22.07 28.06
CA LYS A 241 -10.62 23.04 28.16
C LYS A 241 -11.16 24.43 28.46
N ALA A 242 -12.27 24.82 27.85
CA ALA A 242 -12.93 26.11 28.12
C ALA A 242 -13.49 26.17 29.55
N GLU A 243 -14.08 25.08 30.05
CA GLU A 243 -14.57 24.98 31.45
C GLU A 243 -13.47 25.03 32.51
N VAL A 244 -12.22 24.71 32.16
CA VAL A 244 -11.07 24.76 33.10
C VAL A 244 -10.34 26.10 33.05
N ASN A 245 -10.57 26.91 32.01
CA ASN A 245 -9.95 28.22 31.82
C ASN A 245 -10.87 29.41 32.18
N CYS A 246 -12.11 29.14 32.61
CA CYS A 246 -13.02 30.11 33.25
C CYS A 246 -13.07 29.85 34.75
#